data_AF-A0A562DKL2-F1
#
_entry.id   AF-A0A562DKL2-F1
#
_cell.length_a   1.000
_cell.length_b   1.000
_cell.length_c   1.000
_cell.angle_alpha   90.00
_cell.angle_beta   90.00
_cell.angle_gamma   90.00
#
_symmetry.space_group_name_H-M   'P 1'
#
loop_
_entity.id
_entity.type
_entity.pdbx_description
1 polymer ?
#
loop_
_entity_poly.entity_id
_entity_poly.type
_entity_poly.pdbx_seq_one_letter_code
_entity_poly.pdbx_strand_id
1 'polypeptide(L)'
;MAHTPPYAPWPGRSAAAWVEAEDAFAAPWSWLWQCRNAPDIETLEDFRRHVRISFSEGCILCAVLGGLIGTLLLLNAFVPTSVQILSPVWLGVIRSVAVVALVIALVGYVRGTPTFPFASRRAHARMQARHHVLGQRYPARSAAGTGVFRVDAGEVLQDTAVVIDTTIAADDASRLLRAFDAWFTVLENDYLAYRGAQLRFGAATIVTSEEIFGPYAMGGYLVRDPDPGVPGWRLLIADRSRRSVLSPYHRGEVLTVADPAATATPQSRFLPHIDGSDHLLGRLAIGVVLCAAAAGWLWFGWTITSGPW
;
A
#
# COMPACT_ATOMS: atom_id res chain seq x y z
N MET A 1 10.02 29.42 22.76
CA MET A 1 8.89 28.61 22.27
C MET A 1 8.35 29.31 21.04
N ALA A 2 8.53 28.73 19.85
CA ALA A 2 8.00 29.33 18.63
C ALA A 2 6.49 29.08 18.58
N HIS A 3 5.69 30.15 18.56
CA HIS A 3 4.26 30.06 18.28
C HIS A 3 4.07 29.67 16.82
N THR A 4 3.91 28.38 16.56
CA THR A 4 3.43 27.89 15.26
C THR A 4 2.04 28.48 15.06
N PRO A 5 1.74 29.15 13.92
CA PRO A 5 0.42 29.68 13.67
C PRO A 5 -0.61 28.53 13.74
N PRO A 6 -1.81 28.77 14.31
CA PRO A 6 -2.82 27.73 14.43
C PRO A 6 -3.20 27.26 13.02
N TYR A 7 -2.96 25.98 12.74
CA TYR A 7 -3.50 25.35 11.54
C TYR A 7 -5.02 25.55 11.55
N ALA A 8 -5.59 25.93 10.40
CA ALA A 8 -7.04 26.01 10.29
C ALA A 8 -7.67 24.70 10.78
N PRO A 9 -8.83 24.69 11.46
CA PRO A 9 -9.43 23.44 11.94
C PRO A 9 -9.81 22.53 10.76
N TRP A 10 -9.75 21.20 10.96
CA TRP A 10 -10.25 20.28 9.94
C TRP A 10 -11.78 20.45 9.78
N PRO A 11 -12.31 20.32 8.56
CA PRO A 11 -13.74 20.47 8.29
C PRO A 11 -14.58 19.42 9.02
N GLY A 12 -15.90 19.61 9.06
CA GLY A 12 -16.81 18.66 9.70
C GLY A 12 -16.80 18.70 11.23
N ARG A 13 -16.51 19.88 11.83
CA ARG A 13 -16.51 20.07 13.29
C ARG A 13 -15.56 19.11 14.04
N SER A 14 -14.44 18.75 13.43
CA SER A 14 -13.40 17.88 14.00
C SER A 14 -13.06 18.16 15.47
N ALA A 15 -12.75 19.41 15.83
CA ALA A 15 -12.45 19.78 17.21
C ALA A 15 -13.62 19.54 18.19
N ALA A 16 -14.87 19.73 17.74
CA ALA A 16 -16.04 19.44 18.57
C ALA A 16 -16.22 17.93 18.77
N ALA A 17 -15.93 17.11 17.76
CA ALA A 17 -15.98 15.65 17.87
C ALA A 17 -15.03 15.11 18.96
N TRP A 18 -13.87 15.77 19.17
CA TRP A 18 -12.94 15.41 20.25
C TRP A 18 -13.46 15.73 21.65
N VAL A 19 -14.18 16.85 21.79
CA VAL A 19 -14.84 17.24 23.05
C VAL A 19 -16.01 16.31 23.34
N GLU A 20 -16.85 16.04 22.34
CA GLU A 20 -17.99 15.12 22.46
C GLU A 20 -17.54 13.69 22.82
N ALA A 21 -16.37 13.26 22.34
CA ALA A 21 -15.80 11.95 22.67
C ALA A 21 -15.35 11.79 24.14
N GLU A 22 -15.16 12.90 24.87
CA GLU A 22 -14.84 12.92 26.30
C GLU A 22 -16.08 12.65 27.16
N ASP A 23 -17.19 13.29 26.81
CA ASP A 23 -18.44 13.23 27.56
C ASP A 23 -19.25 11.95 27.30
N ALA A 24 -18.96 11.25 26.20
CA ALA A 24 -19.64 10.03 25.82
C ALA A 24 -19.26 8.86 26.75
N PHE A 25 -19.99 8.70 27.85
CA PHE A 25 -20.03 7.49 28.68
C PHE A 25 -20.79 6.36 27.95
N ALA A 26 -20.38 6.05 26.72
CA ALA A 26 -21.02 5.01 25.92
C ALA A 26 -20.35 3.65 26.18
N ALA A 27 -21.19 2.60 26.15
CA ALA A 27 -20.81 1.21 26.31
C ALA A 27 -19.53 0.87 25.54
N PRO A 28 -18.67 -0.01 26.09
CA PRO A 28 -17.42 -0.36 25.45
C PRO A 28 -17.67 -0.74 24.00
N TRP A 29 -17.02 -0.05 23.06
CA TRP A 29 -16.91 -0.52 21.69
C TRP A 29 -16.37 -1.95 21.77
N SER A 30 -17.24 -2.94 21.60
CA SER A 30 -16.92 -4.35 21.83
C SER A 30 -15.80 -4.85 20.90
N TRP A 31 -15.51 -4.08 19.85
CA TRP A 31 -14.40 -4.30 18.92
C TRP A 31 -13.05 -3.81 19.45
N LEU A 32 -12.99 -2.85 20.38
CA LEU A 32 -11.74 -2.42 21.04
C LEU A 32 -11.14 -3.53 21.88
N TRP A 33 -11.96 -4.37 22.51
CA TRP A 33 -11.48 -5.53 23.29
C TRP A 33 -10.90 -6.64 22.43
N GLN A 34 -11.00 -6.53 21.10
CA GLN A 34 -10.25 -7.36 20.17
C GLN A 34 -8.86 -6.79 19.88
N CYS A 35 -8.33 -5.87 20.71
CA CYS A 35 -6.90 -5.57 20.77
C CYS A 35 -6.14 -6.88 21.03
N ARG A 36 -5.78 -7.55 19.94
CA ARG A 36 -4.97 -8.76 19.93
C ARG A 36 -3.56 -8.35 20.32
N ASN A 37 -2.78 -9.32 20.81
CA ASN A 37 -1.35 -9.09 21.00
C ASN A 37 -0.76 -8.73 19.63
N ALA A 38 -0.10 -7.58 19.55
CA ALA A 38 0.54 -7.15 18.32
C ALA A 38 1.58 -8.20 17.89
N PRO A 39 1.67 -8.51 16.58
CA PRO A 39 2.67 -9.44 16.09
C PRO A 39 4.05 -8.86 16.34
N ASP A 40 4.97 -9.69 16.83
CA ASP A 40 6.37 -9.33 16.90
C ASP A 40 6.93 -9.23 15.46
N ILE A 41 7.54 -8.10 15.16
CA ILE A 41 8.14 -7.76 13.86
C ILE A 41 9.56 -7.21 14.03
N GLU A 42 10.16 -7.33 15.21
CA GLU A 42 11.49 -6.79 15.49
C GLU A 42 12.56 -7.45 14.62
N THR A 43 12.46 -8.77 14.44
CA THR A 43 13.40 -9.53 13.61
C THR A 43 13.03 -9.44 12.13
N LEU A 44 14.04 -9.49 11.25
CA LEU A 44 13.81 -9.48 9.80
C LEU A 44 12.96 -10.67 9.34
N GLU A 45 13.07 -11.81 10.02
CA GLU A 45 12.34 -13.02 9.66
C GLU A 45 10.86 -12.90 10.03
N ASP A 46 10.56 -12.39 11.22
CA ASP A 46 9.17 -12.16 11.64
C ASP A 46 8.55 -10.99 10.85
N PHE A 47 9.33 -9.97 10.50
CA PHE A 47 8.91 -8.93 9.58
C PHE A 47 8.50 -9.53 8.22
N ARG A 48 9.29 -10.45 7.65
CA ARG A 48 8.93 -11.10 6.38
C ARG A 48 7.71 -11.99 6.48
N ARG A 49 7.54 -12.66 7.63
CA ARG A 49 6.42 -13.55 7.87
C ARG A 49 5.11 -12.79 7.99
N HIS A 50 5.11 -11.63 8.64
CA HIS A 50 3.89 -10.90 8.97
C HIS A 50 3.63 -9.69 8.06
N VAL A 51 4.65 -9.01 7.54
CA VAL A 51 4.47 -7.76 6.79
C VAL A 51 4.31 -8.02 5.29
N ARG A 52 3.16 -7.63 4.76
CA ARG A 52 2.87 -7.58 3.33
C ARG A 52 3.36 -6.26 2.76
N ILE A 53 4.20 -6.37 1.74
CA ILE A 53 4.67 -5.22 0.96
C ILE A 53 3.78 -5.14 -0.28
N SER A 54 2.81 -4.25 -0.20
CA SER A 54 1.86 -4.02 -1.29
C SER A 54 2.59 -3.23 -2.38
N PHE A 55 2.63 -3.79 -3.58
CA PHE A 55 3.23 -3.15 -4.74
C PHE A 55 2.22 -2.23 -5.40
N SER A 56 2.66 -1.05 -5.82
CA SER A 56 1.85 -0.21 -6.71
C SER A 56 1.57 -1.00 -7.99
N GLU A 57 0.31 -1.08 -8.40
CA GLU A 57 -0.14 -1.75 -9.63
C GLU A 57 0.68 -1.30 -10.85
N GLY A 58 1.14 -0.04 -10.86
CA GLY A 58 2.04 0.51 -11.87
C GLY A 58 3.35 -0.26 -12.07
N CYS A 59 3.93 -0.86 -11.03
CA CYS A 59 5.12 -1.71 -11.16
C CYS A 59 4.82 -3.01 -11.90
N ILE A 60 3.65 -3.60 -11.65
CA ILE A 60 3.19 -4.81 -12.35
C ILE A 60 2.87 -4.47 -13.80
N LEU A 61 2.15 -3.36 -14.04
CA LEU A 61 1.84 -2.88 -15.38
C LEU A 61 3.12 -2.58 -16.19
N CYS A 62 4.10 -1.92 -15.59
CA CYS A 62 5.40 -1.66 -16.22
C CYS A 62 6.15 -2.96 -16.54
N ALA A 63 6.11 -3.96 -15.66
CA ALA A 63 6.73 -5.26 -15.90
C ALA A 63 6.01 -6.02 -17.04
N VAL A 64 4.68 -5.99 -17.08
CA VAL A 64 3.86 -6.65 -18.11
C VAL A 64 4.04 -5.97 -19.46
N LEU A 65 3.90 -4.64 -19.54
CA LEU A 65 4.10 -3.88 -20.77
C LEU A 65 5.55 -3.99 -21.27
N GLY A 66 6.52 -3.87 -20.37
CA GLY A 66 7.94 -4.04 -20.70
C GLY A 66 8.24 -5.45 -21.24
N GLY A 67 7.64 -6.48 -20.63
CA GLY A 67 7.70 -7.85 -21.11
C GLY A 67 7.08 -8.03 -22.49
N LEU A 68 5.85 -7.56 -22.69
CA LEU A 68 5.11 -7.66 -23.96
C LEU A 68 5.87 -6.95 -25.10
N ILE A 69 6.33 -5.72 -24.88
CA ILE A 69 7.11 -4.96 -25.86
C ILE A 69 8.41 -5.70 -26.18
N GLY A 70 9.11 -6.20 -25.16
CA GLY A 70 10.31 -7.02 -25.35
C GLY A 70 10.04 -8.27 -26.19
N THR A 71 8.97 -9.00 -25.91
CA THR A 71 8.58 -10.20 -26.66
C THR A 71 8.21 -9.90 -28.10
N LEU A 72 7.42 -8.85 -28.37
CA LEU A 72 7.04 -8.45 -29.73
C LEU A 72 8.25 -8.01 -30.55
N LEU A 73 9.17 -7.25 -29.96
CA LEU A 73 10.40 -6.81 -30.64
C LEU A 73 11.35 -7.97 -30.93
N LEU A 74 11.40 -8.98 -30.05
CA LEU A 74 12.12 -10.22 -30.31
C LEU A 74 11.45 -11.07 -31.39
N LEU A 75 10.14 -11.26 -31.34
CA LEU A 75 9.41 -11.98 -32.39
C LEU A 75 9.63 -11.33 -33.77
N ASN A 76 9.63 -10.01 -33.85
CA ASN A 76 9.96 -9.29 -35.08
C ASN A 76 11.44 -9.44 -35.50
N ALA A 77 12.35 -9.74 -34.57
CA ALA A 77 13.74 -10.03 -34.90
C ALA A 77 13.94 -11.43 -35.51
N PHE A 78 13.02 -12.36 -35.25
CA PHE A 78 13.12 -13.78 -35.63
C PHE A 78 12.13 -14.22 -36.71
N VAL A 79 11.00 -13.52 -36.87
CA VAL A 79 10.16 -13.65 -38.06
C VAL A 79 10.90 -12.90 -39.17
N PRO A 80 11.30 -13.56 -40.27
CA PRO A 80 11.86 -12.89 -41.43
C PRO A 80 10.74 -12.10 -42.11
N THR A 81 10.36 -10.98 -41.52
CA THR A 81 9.48 -10.00 -42.13
C THR A 81 10.25 -9.45 -43.32
N SER A 82 9.77 -9.77 -44.51
CA SER A 82 10.19 -9.30 -45.84
C SER A 82 10.09 -7.76 -46.01
N VAL A 83 9.96 -7.02 -44.91
CA VAL A 83 9.83 -5.57 -44.86
C VAL A 83 11.24 -4.97 -44.95
N GLN A 84 11.80 -4.93 -46.16
CA GLN A 84 13.07 -4.27 -46.51
C GLN A 84 13.05 -2.73 -46.33
N ILE A 85 12.05 -2.18 -45.65
CA ILE A 85 11.79 -0.74 -45.58
C ILE A 85 12.69 -0.06 -44.54
N LEU A 86 13.16 -0.78 -43.51
CA LEU A 86 14.08 -0.22 -42.51
C LEU A 86 15.54 -0.62 -42.81
N SER A 87 16.43 0.38 -42.81
CA SER A 87 17.88 0.14 -42.89
C SER A 87 18.34 -0.76 -41.73
N PRO A 88 19.37 -1.61 -41.93
CA PRO A 88 19.91 -2.49 -40.91
C PRO A 88 20.39 -1.75 -39.64
N VAL A 89 20.80 -0.48 -39.77
CA VAL A 89 21.20 0.38 -38.64
C VAL A 89 20.02 0.63 -37.70
N TRP A 90 18.85 1.03 -38.24
CA TRP A 90 17.65 1.29 -37.45
C TRP A 90 17.11 0.04 -36.75
N LEU A 91 17.19 -1.12 -37.41
CA LEU A 91 16.88 -2.42 -36.79
C LEU A 91 17.79 -2.72 -35.60
N GLY A 92 19.09 -2.43 -35.70
CA GLY A 92 20.04 -2.55 -34.59
C GLY A 92 19.66 -1.67 -33.39
N VAL A 93 19.35 -0.39 -33.63
CA VAL A 93 18.95 0.55 -32.58
C VAL A 93 17.68 0.09 -31.87
N ILE A 94 16.65 -0.31 -32.63
CA ILE A 94 15.38 -0.81 -32.06
C ILE A 94 15.61 -2.03 -31.17
N ARG A 95 16.48 -2.97 -31.60
CA ARG A 95 16.83 -4.16 -30.81
C ARG A 95 17.57 -3.79 -29.52
N SER A 96 18.53 -2.88 -29.57
CA SER A 96 19.25 -2.42 -28.38
C SER A 96 18.31 -1.77 -27.36
N VAL A 97 17.40 -0.90 -27.82
CA VAL A 97 16.38 -0.27 -26.96
C VAL A 97 15.45 -1.32 -26.35
N ALA A 98 15.02 -2.33 -27.13
CA ALA A 98 14.20 -3.43 -26.66
C ALA A 98 14.86 -4.21 -25.52
N VAL A 99 16.14 -4.57 -25.68
CA VAL A 99 16.90 -5.30 -24.67
C VAL A 99 17.04 -4.46 -23.39
N VAL A 100 17.36 -3.17 -23.51
CA VAL A 100 17.46 -2.27 -22.36
C VAL A 100 16.11 -2.17 -21.63
N ALA A 101 15.00 -2.03 -22.36
CA ALA A 101 13.66 -2.00 -21.78
C ALA A 101 13.32 -3.30 -21.05
N LEU A 102 13.66 -4.46 -21.64
CA LEU A 102 13.47 -5.76 -21.01
C LEU A 102 14.29 -5.91 -19.72
N VAL A 103 15.55 -5.48 -19.73
CA VAL A 103 16.42 -5.50 -18.54
C VAL A 103 15.86 -4.61 -17.44
N ILE A 104 15.40 -3.39 -17.78
CA ILE A 104 14.77 -2.49 -16.82
C ILE A 104 13.49 -3.12 -16.24
N ALA A 105 12.65 -3.73 -17.09
CA ALA A 105 11.44 -4.41 -16.66
C ALA A 105 11.75 -5.60 -15.74
N LEU A 106 12.76 -6.42 -16.06
CA LEU A 106 13.19 -7.55 -15.25
C LEU A 106 13.79 -7.09 -13.91
N VAL A 107 14.65 -6.07 -13.91
CA VAL A 107 15.21 -5.50 -12.68
C VAL A 107 14.11 -4.89 -11.82
N GLY A 108 13.14 -4.20 -12.44
CA GLY A 108 11.94 -3.68 -11.78
C GLY A 108 11.11 -4.79 -11.16
N TYR A 109 10.89 -5.88 -11.90
CA TYR A 109 10.17 -7.07 -11.43
C TYR A 109 10.89 -7.74 -10.27
N VAL A 110 12.20 -8.01 -10.38
CA VAL A 110 13.02 -8.68 -9.34
C VAL A 110 13.12 -7.82 -8.08
N ARG A 111 13.34 -6.52 -8.23
CA ARG A 111 13.32 -5.59 -7.09
C ARG A 111 11.91 -5.43 -6.51
N GLY A 112 10.91 -5.66 -7.34
CA GLY A 112 9.51 -5.43 -7.06
C GLY A 112 8.68 -6.68 -6.72
N THR A 113 9.30 -7.85 -6.55
CA THR A 113 8.58 -9.07 -6.19
C THR A 113 8.76 -9.34 -4.69
N PRO A 114 7.66 -9.61 -3.94
CA PRO A 114 7.71 -9.83 -2.49
C PRO A 114 8.49 -11.09 -2.13
N THR A 115 8.66 -12.01 -3.08
CA THR A 115 9.50 -13.21 -2.97
C THR A 115 10.99 -12.87 -2.83
N PHE A 116 11.44 -11.70 -3.30
CA PHE A 116 12.85 -11.35 -3.20
C PHE A 116 13.16 -10.69 -1.86
N PRO A 117 14.25 -11.14 -1.20
CA PRO A 117 14.64 -10.72 0.14
C PRO A 117 14.96 -9.22 0.26
N PHE A 118 15.08 -8.49 -0.85
CA PHE A 118 15.53 -7.11 -0.91
C PHE A 118 14.47 -6.10 -0.47
N ALA A 119 13.22 -6.23 -0.93
CA ALA A 119 12.16 -5.28 -0.58
C ALA A 119 11.87 -5.34 0.93
N SER A 120 11.76 -6.54 1.48
CA SER A 120 11.59 -6.77 2.91
C SER A 120 12.78 -6.29 3.75
N ARG A 121 14.02 -6.60 3.34
CA ARG A 121 15.21 -6.06 4.01
C ARG A 121 15.24 -4.54 4.01
N ARG A 122 14.88 -3.89 2.89
CA ARG A 122 14.88 -2.44 2.78
C ARG A 122 13.76 -1.80 3.60
N ALA A 123 12.57 -2.41 3.64
CA ALA A 123 11.47 -1.94 4.47
C ALA A 123 11.78 -2.10 5.96
N HIS A 124 12.30 -3.26 6.37
CA HIS A 124 12.72 -3.54 7.75
C HIS A 124 13.87 -2.63 8.19
N ALA A 125 14.90 -2.43 7.36
CA ALA A 125 15.97 -1.48 7.66
C ALA A 125 15.46 -0.03 7.79
N ARG A 126 14.41 0.35 7.04
CA ARG A 126 13.76 1.66 7.19
C ARG A 126 12.97 1.75 8.48
N MET A 127 12.25 0.70 8.87
CA MET A 127 11.56 0.60 10.14
C MET A 127 12.53 0.77 11.32
N GLN A 128 13.68 0.09 11.29
CA GLN A 128 14.71 0.21 12.34
C GLN A 128 15.39 1.59 12.36
N ALA A 129 15.58 2.21 11.20
CA ALA A 129 16.29 3.49 11.10
C ALA A 129 15.38 4.71 11.33
N ARG A 130 14.07 4.54 11.50
CA ARG A 130 13.10 5.64 11.52
C ARG A 130 12.04 5.42 12.60
N HIS A 131 11.35 6.51 12.94
CA HIS A 131 10.15 6.38 13.75
C HIS A 131 9.10 5.56 12.98
N HIS A 132 8.58 4.55 13.64
CA HIS A 132 7.54 3.68 13.13
C HIS A 132 6.47 3.50 14.20
N VAL A 133 5.26 3.20 13.76
CA VAL A 133 4.12 2.92 14.63
C VAL A 133 3.47 1.65 14.13
N LEU A 134 3.35 0.66 15.00
CA LEU A 134 2.51 -0.50 14.76
C LEU A 134 1.16 -0.21 15.40
N GLY A 135 0.09 -0.26 14.61
CA GLY A 135 -1.23 0.06 15.10
C GLY A 135 -2.32 -0.88 14.59
N GLN A 136 -3.37 -1.00 15.40
CA GLN A 136 -4.56 -1.75 15.04
C GLN A 136 -5.38 -0.94 14.04
N ARG A 137 -5.83 -1.61 12.97
CA ARG A 137 -6.63 -1.00 11.91
C ARG A 137 -8.13 -1.06 12.22
N TYR A 138 -8.80 0.06 12.03
CA TYR A 138 -10.25 0.22 12.05
C TYR A 138 -10.70 0.86 10.72
N PRO A 139 -11.85 0.45 10.16
CA PRO A 139 -12.37 1.09 8.95
C PRO A 139 -12.72 2.56 9.26
N ALA A 140 -12.36 3.48 8.36
CA ALA A 140 -12.68 4.89 8.50
C ALA A 140 -14.14 5.14 8.08
N ARG A 141 -15.08 4.78 8.95
CA ARG A 141 -16.53 4.95 8.71
C ARG A 141 -17.25 5.29 10.00
N SER A 142 -18.42 5.91 9.83
CA SER A 142 -19.41 6.06 10.91
C SER A 142 -19.99 4.70 11.29
N ALA A 143 -20.29 4.50 12.58
CA ALA A 143 -20.98 3.34 13.12
C ALA A 143 -22.44 3.24 12.63
N ALA A 144 -23.07 4.38 12.35
CA ALA A 144 -24.42 4.44 11.78
C ALA A 144 -24.42 4.35 10.24
N GLY A 145 -23.26 4.62 9.62
CA GLY A 145 -23.09 4.74 8.20
C GLY A 145 -22.80 3.43 7.47
N THR A 146 -22.95 3.48 6.15
CA THR A 146 -22.49 2.39 5.26
C THR A 146 -21.29 2.78 4.40
N GLY A 147 -21.02 4.09 4.28
CA GLY A 147 -19.89 4.61 3.51
C GLY A 147 -18.56 4.51 4.25
N VAL A 148 -17.50 4.15 3.53
CA VAL A 148 -16.12 4.31 3.99
C VAL A 148 -15.60 5.66 3.50
N PHE A 149 -14.94 6.41 4.37
CA PHE A 149 -14.26 7.64 3.98
C PHE A 149 -13.17 7.29 2.97
N ARG A 150 -13.32 7.84 1.77
CA ARG A 150 -12.37 7.66 0.67
C ARG A 150 -11.63 8.95 0.44
N VAL A 151 -10.38 8.86 0.00
CA VAL A 151 -9.59 10.02 -0.38
C VAL A 151 -9.08 9.85 -1.80
N ASP A 152 -8.82 10.97 -2.46
CA ASP A 152 -8.22 10.96 -3.78
C ASP A 152 -6.77 10.45 -3.68
N ALA A 153 -6.41 9.43 -4.46
CA ALA A 153 -5.06 8.91 -4.60
C ALA A 153 -4.51 9.11 -6.03
N GLY A 154 -4.96 10.17 -6.71
CA GLY A 154 -4.57 10.55 -8.06
C GLY A 154 -5.70 10.24 -9.05
N GLU A 155 -5.75 9.01 -9.54
CA GLU A 155 -6.75 8.60 -10.54
C GLU A 155 -7.90 7.79 -9.94
N VAL A 156 -7.72 7.26 -8.73
CA VAL A 156 -8.67 6.37 -8.06
C VAL A 156 -8.91 6.86 -6.63
N LEU A 157 -10.17 6.75 -6.20
CA LEU A 157 -10.52 6.94 -4.80
C LEU A 157 -10.04 5.73 -3.99
N GLN A 158 -9.22 5.98 -2.98
CA GLN A 158 -8.70 4.94 -2.09
C GLN A 158 -9.45 4.97 -0.75
N ASP A 159 -9.80 3.79 -0.26
CA ASP A 159 -10.37 3.64 1.08
C ASP A 159 -9.35 4.06 2.14
N THR A 160 -9.84 4.71 3.19
CA THR A 160 -9.01 5.05 4.35
C THR A 160 -9.28 4.13 5.53
N ALA A 161 -8.33 4.11 6.45
CA ALA A 161 -8.46 3.42 7.72
C ALA A 161 -8.00 4.34 8.86
N VAL A 162 -8.56 4.12 10.04
CA VAL A 162 -8.03 4.65 11.29
C VAL A 162 -7.08 3.61 11.86
N VAL A 163 -5.86 4.02 12.18
CA VAL A 163 -4.84 3.19 12.80
C VAL A 163 -4.58 3.77 14.19
N ILE A 164 -4.75 2.95 15.22
CA ILE A 164 -4.49 3.34 16.61
C ILE A 164 -3.20 2.67 17.07
N ASP A 165 -2.27 3.47 17.57
CA ASP A 165 -0.99 3.02 18.13
C ASP A 165 -1.21 1.99 19.24
N THR A 166 -0.41 0.92 19.28
CA THR A 166 -0.52 -0.11 20.32
C THR A 166 0.01 0.33 21.68
N THR A 167 0.78 1.43 21.73
CA THR A 167 1.45 1.90 22.94
C THR A 167 0.59 2.83 23.80
N ILE A 168 -0.52 3.35 23.29
CA ILE A 168 -1.40 4.24 24.06
C ILE A 168 -2.33 3.46 25.00
N ALA A 169 -2.82 4.15 26.03
CA ALA A 169 -3.76 3.55 26.98
C ALA A 169 -5.10 3.23 26.31
N ALA A 170 -5.77 2.18 26.80
CA ALA A 170 -7.05 1.73 26.25
C ALA A 170 -8.14 2.83 26.30
N ASP A 171 -8.12 3.68 27.34
CA ASP A 171 -9.06 4.79 27.48
C ASP A 171 -8.84 5.85 26.38
N ASP A 172 -7.59 6.22 26.11
CA ASP A 172 -7.24 7.17 25.05
C ASP A 172 -7.56 6.59 23.65
N ALA A 173 -7.26 5.31 23.42
CA ALA A 173 -7.64 4.60 22.21
C ALA A 173 -9.17 4.62 21.99
N SER A 174 -9.93 4.41 23.07
CA SER A 174 -11.39 4.44 23.00
C SER A 174 -11.93 5.83 22.67
N ARG A 175 -11.35 6.86 23.29
CA ARG A 175 -11.70 8.26 23.03
C ARG A 175 -11.41 8.65 21.59
N LEU A 176 -10.24 8.26 21.06
CA LEU A 176 -9.87 8.50 19.66
C LEU A 176 -10.87 7.88 18.69
N LEU A 177 -11.24 6.62 18.88
CA LEU A 177 -12.22 5.97 18.01
C LEU A 177 -13.59 6.65 18.06
N ARG A 178 -14.05 7.06 19.24
CA ARG A 178 -15.29 7.85 19.38
C ARG A 178 -15.20 9.20 18.65
N ALA A 179 -14.07 9.88 18.76
CA ALA A 179 -13.85 11.15 18.06
C ALA A 179 -13.87 10.98 16.53
N PHE A 180 -13.21 9.94 16.02
CA PHE A 180 -13.28 9.58 14.60
C PHE A 180 -14.70 9.24 14.15
N ASP A 181 -15.44 8.45 14.93
CA ASP A 181 -16.82 8.06 14.62
C ASP A 181 -17.77 9.26 14.55
N ALA A 182 -17.74 10.13 15.56
CA ALA A 182 -18.52 11.36 15.59
C ALA A 182 -18.16 12.26 14.40
N TRP A 183 -16.87 12.39 14.08
CA TRP A 183 -16.41 13.16 12.94
C TRP A 183 -16.88 12.57 11.61
N PHE A 184 -16.73 11.26 11.39
CA PHE A 184 -17.22 10.60 10.18
C PHE A 184 -18.74 10.69 10.03
N THR A 185 -19.48 10.67 11.14
CA THR A 185 -20.94 10.88 11.13
C THR A 185 -21.28 12.27 10.60
N VAL A 186 -20.52 13.31 10.97
CA VAL A 186 -20.71 14.65 10.40
C VAL A 186 -20.34 14.67 8.91
N LEU A 187 -19.22 14.05 8.52
CA LEU A 187 -18.80 14.03 7.12
C LEU A 187 -19.79 13.29 6.21
N GLU A 188 -20.40 12.21 6.68
CA GLU A 188 -21.41 11.47 5.90
C GLU A 188 -22.68 12.29 5.63
N ASN A 189 -23.04 13.18 6.57
CA ASN A 189 -24.22 14.03 6.48
C ASN A 189 -23.96 15.41 5.85
N ASP A 190 -22.69 15.79 5.63
CA ASP A 190 -22.30 17.08 5.04
C ASP A 190 -21.28 16.88 3.90
N TYR A 191 -21.78 16.97 2.67
CA TYR A 191 -20.96 16.81 1.46
C TYR A 191 -19.82 17.84 1.34
N LEU A 192 -20.04 19.09 1.77
CA LEU A 192 -19.01 20.13 1.69
C LEU A 192 -17.91 19.86 2.70
N ALA A 193 -18.27 19.43 3.92
CA ALA A 193 -17.30 18.99 4.91
C ALA A 193 -16.52 17.76 4.43
N TYR A 194 -17.21 16.78 3.85
CA TYR A 194 -16.59 15.59 3.26
C TYR A 194 -15.57 15.94 2.19
N ARG A 195 -15.95 16.77 1.20
CA ARG A 195 -15.03 17.21 0.14
C ARG A 195 -13.90 18.06 0.67
N GLY A 196 -14.17 18.92 1.65
CA GLY A 196 -13.14 19.68 2.36
C GLY A 196 -12.12 18.75 3.02
N ALA A 197 -12.57 17.69 3.69
CA ALA A 197 -11.71 16.71 4.35
C ALA A 197 -10.86 15.95 3.32
N GLN A 198 -11.46 15.53 2.20
CA GLN A 198 -10.74 14.88 1.10
C GLN A 198 -9.65 15.78 0.51
N LEU A 199 -9.98 17.03 0.20
CA LEU A 199 -9.03 18.00 -0.36
C LEU A 199 -7.89 18.31 0.61
N ARG A 200 -8.20 18.39 1.90
CA ARG A 200 -7.21 18.66 2.94
C ARG A 200 -6.29 17.46 3.19
N PHE A 201 -6.84 16.24 3.14
CA PHE A 201 -6.03 15.03 3.12
C PHE A 201 -5.11 15.02 1.89
N GLY A 202 -5.62 15.49 0.75
CA GLY A 202 -4.81 15.90 -0.40
C GLY A 202 -3.97 14.77 -0.95
N ALA A 203 -2.65 14.92 -0.97
CA ALA A 203 -1.70 13.90 -1.40
C ALA A 203 -1.11 13.08 -0.24
N ALA A 204 -1.50 13.34 1.00
CA ALA A 204 -0.91 12.69 2.17
C ALA A 204 -1.18 11.18 2.18
N THR A 205 -0.28 10.39 2.74
CA THR A 205 -0.52 8.96 3.00
C THR A 205 -1.10 8.77 4.40
N ILE A 206 -0.64 9.58 5.35
CA ILE A 206 -0.97 9.47 6.78
C ILE A 206 -1.18 10.87 7.33
N VAL A 207 -2.28 11.05 8.06
CA VAL A 207 -2.60 12.26 8.81
C VAL A 207 -2.75 11.87 10.28
N THR A 208 -2.09 12.61 11.17
CA THR A 208 -2.14 12.34 12.62
C THR A 208 -3.45 12.85 13.22
N SER A 209 -3.98 12.17 14.23
CA SER A 209 -5.17 12.65 14.95
C SER A 209 -4.94 14.00 15.63
N GLU A 210 -3.70 14.32 16.00
CA GLU A 210 -3.34 15.64 16.54
C GLU A 210 -3.60 16.77 15.55
N GLU A 211 -3.46 16.48 14.26
CA GLU A 211 -3.70 17.46 13.20
C GLU A 211 -5.19 17.64 12.95
N ILE A 212 -5.97 16.57 13.07
CA ILE A 212 -7.41 16.55 12.83
C ILE A 212 -8.16 17.18 14.01
N PHE A 213 -7.87 16.71 15.22
CA PHE A 213 -8.64 17.00 16.43
C PHE A 213 -7.96 18.01 17.36
N GLY A 214 -6.64 18.20 17.24
CA GLY A 214 -5.85 19.08 18.10
C GLY A 214 -4.83 18.31 18.95
N PRO A 215 -3.93 19.03 19.65
CA PRO A 215 -2.69 18.48 20.22
C PRO A 215 -2.87 17.39 21.29
N TYR A 216 -4.06 17.24 21.85
CA TYR A 216 -4.36 16.24 22.89
C TYR A 216 -4.81 14.89 22.32
N ALA A 217 -5.09 14.81 21.02
CA ALA A 217 -5.51 13.59 20.35
C ALA A 217 -4.29 12.82 19.83
N MET A 218 -3.42 12.33 20.72
CA MET A 218 -2.17 11.65 20.34
C MET A 218 -2.37 10.14 20.12
N GLY A 219 -1.66 9.56 19.14
CA GLY A 219 -1.60 8.11 18.92
C GLY A 219 -2.65 7.54 17.96
N GLY A 220 -3.47 8.39 17.32
CA GLY A 220 -4.35 8.01 16.23
C GLY A 220 -3.83 8.48 14.88
N TYR A 221 -4.13 7.73 13.82
CA TYR A 221 -3.69 8.05 12.47
C TYR A 221 -4.79 7.73 11.47
N LEU A 222 -5.11 8.68 10.60
CA LEU A 222 -5.93 8.45 9.42
C LEU A 222 -5.00 8.14 8.23
N VAL A 223 -5.15 6.95 7.65
CA VAL A 223 -4.24 6.46 6.61
C VAL A 223 -4.97 6.12 5.33
N ARG A 224 -4.30 6.26 4.18
CA ARG A 224 -4.68 5.52 2.97
C ARG A 224 -4.39 4.06 3.18
N ASP A 225 -5.42 3.23 3.10
CA ASP A 225 -5.26 1.80 3.33
C ASP A 225 -4.88 1.10 2.01
N PRO A 226 -3.68 0.53 1.89
CA PRO A 226 -3.31 -0.22 0.69
C PRO A 226 -4.13 -1.51 0.53
N ASP A 227 -4.67 -2.07 1.62
CA ASP A 227 -5.38 -3.35 1.62
C ASP A 227 -6.67 -3.29 2.45
N PRO A 228 -7.70 -2.55 2.01
CA PRO A 228 -8.92 -2.35 2.79
C PRO A 228 -9.69 -3.65 3.06
N GLY A 229 -9.50 -4.69 2.24
CA GLY A 229 -10.08 -6.02 2.47
C GLY A 229 -9.40 -6.84 3.58
N VAL A 230 -8.22 -6.44 4.05
CA VAL A 230 -7.42 -7.21 5.01
C VAL A 230 -7.55 -6.60 6.40
N PRO A 231 -8.26 -7.24 7.35
CA PRO A 231 -8.30 -6.78 8.74
C PRO A 231 -6.95 -7.00 9.44
N GLY A 232 -6.76 -6.38 10.60
CA GLY A 232 -5.59 -6.60 11.45
C GLY A 232 -4.74 -5.35 11.62
N TRP A 233 -3.45 -5.46 11.33
CA TRP A 233 -2.45 -4.50 11.75
C TRP A 233 -1.94 -3.65 10.59
N ARG A 234 -1.52 -2.42 10.89
CA ARG A 234 -0.81 -1.54 9.96
C ARG A 234 0.48 -1.06 10.60
N LEU A 235 1.56 -1.16 9.84
CA LEU A 235 2.85 -0.60 10.19
C LEU A 235 3.03 0.72 9.44
N LEU A 236 3.11 1.81 10.19
CA LEU A 236 3.34 3.15 9.69
C LEU A 236 4.82 3.46 9.81
N ILE A 237 5.48 3.84 8.72
CA ILE A 237 6.90 4.22 8.73
C ILE A 237 6.99 5.67 8.27
N ALA A 238 7.55 6.54 9.12
CA ALA A 238 7.70 7.96 8.79
C ALA A 238 8.65 8.18 7.61
N ASP A 239 8.43 9.26 6.84
CA ASP A 239 9.32 9.62 5.74
C ASP A 239 10.50 10.49 6.20
N ARG A 240 11.59 10.44 5.44
CA ARG A 240 12.84 11.16 5.69
C ARG A 240 12.83 12.58 5.11
N SER A 241 11.73 13.02 4.49
CA SER A 241 11.69 14.31 3.81
C SER A 241 12.01 15.45 4.78
N ARG A 242 13.19 16.05 4.63
CA ARG A 242 13.63 17.25 5.38
C ARG A 242 12.66 18.43 5.25
N ARG A 243 11.73 18.40 4.29
CA ARG A 243 10.72 19.44 4.07
C ARG A 243 9.50 19.32 4.99
N SER A 244 9.33 18.23 5.74
CA SER A 244 8.17 18.00 6.60
C SER A 244 8.52 17.69 8.05
N VAL A 245 9.47 18.43 8.64
CA VAL A 245 9.83 18.30 10.08
C VAL A 245 8.60 18.42 10.97
N LEU A 246 7.61 19.22 10.56
CA LEU A 246 6.37 19.46 11.29
C LEU A 246 5.31 18.35 11.10
N SER A 247 5.48 17.47 10.10
CA SER A 247 4.49 16.44 9.76
C SER A 247 5.18 15.21 9.13
N PRO A 248 5.95 14.43 9.92
CA PRO A 248 6.84 13.39 9.41
C PRO A 248 6.11 12.24 8.71
N TYR A 249 4.80 12.11 8.94
CA TYR A 249 3.97 11.03 8.42
C TYR A 249 3.24 11.34 7.12
N HIS A 250 3.12 12.61 6.70
CA HIS A 250 2.34 12.98 5.51
C HIS A 250 2.74 12.21 4.25
N ARG A 251 4.02 11.82 4.12
CA ARG A 251 4.51 10.99 3.01
C ARG A 251 5.07 9.64 3.47
N GLY A 252 4.66 9.23 4.66
CA GLY A 252 5.03 7.95 5.24
C GLY A 252 4.54 6.78 4.41
N GLU A 253 5.05 5.60 4.75
CA GLU A 253 4.66 4.34 4.15
C GLU A 253 3.73 3.60 5.10
N VAL A 254 2.70 2.99 4.55
CA VAL A 254 1.75 2.16 5.28
C VAL A 254 1.88 0.75 4.74
N LEU A 255 2.25 -0.18 5.62
CA LEU A 255 2.40 -1.59 5.29
C LEU A 255 1.34 -2.41 6.02
N THR A 256 0.77 -3.39 5.33
CA THR A 256 -0.20 -4.31 5.91
C THR A 256 0.51 -5.38 6.70
N VAL A 257 0.17 -5.54 7.97
CA VAL A 257 0.74 -6.61 8.80
C VAL A 257 -0.36 -7.64 9.03
N ALA A 258 -0.13 -8.84 8.51
CA ALA A 258 -1.05 -9.95 8.59
C ALA A 258 -1.20 -10.39 10.05
N ASP A 259 -2.44 -10.49 10.50
CA ASP A 259 -2.76 -11.02 11.81
C ASP A 259 -2.81 -12.56 11.75
N PRO A 260 -1.90 -13.28 12.41
CA PRO A 260 -1.90 -14.75 12.41
C PRO A 260 -3.17 -15.35 13.04
N ALA A 261 -3.85 -14.61 13.94
CA ALA A 261 -5.10 -15.03 14.54
C ALA A 261 -6.32 -14.80 13.62
N ALA A 262 -6.26 -13.83 12.70
CA ALA A 262 -7.35 -13.55 11.76
C ALA A 262 -7.47 -14.63 10.67
N THR A 263 -6.36 -15.28 10.32
CA THR A 263 -6.34 -16.42 9.40
C THR A 263 -7.03 -17.68 9.96
N ALA A 264 -7.26 -17.76 11.28
CA ALA A 264 -7.86 -18.93 11.93
C ALA A 264 -9.40 -18.86 12.09
N THR A 265 -10.03 -17.71 11.88
CA THR A 265 -11.50 -17.55 12.04
C THR A 265 -12.29 -18.02 10.81
N PRO A 266 -13.35 -18.84 10.95
CA PRO A 266 -14.12 -19.41 9.83
C PRO A 266 -14.88 -18.40 8.96
N GLN A 267 -14.96 -17.12 9.37
CA GLN A 267 -15.52 -16.04 8.54
C GLN A 267 -14.60 -15.58 7.39
N SER A 268 -13.30 -15.91 7.43
CA SER A 268 -12.41 -15.74 6.26
C SER A 268 -12.74 -16.70 5.11
N ARG A 269 -13.64 -17.67 5.34
CA ARG A 269 -14.18 -18.61 4.35
C ARG A 269 -15.36 -18.02 3.54
N PHE A 270 -15.90 -16.86 3.94
CA PHE A 270 -17.09 -16.23 3.34
C PHE A 270 -16.87 -14.82 2.79
N LEU A 271 -15.71 -14.20 3.02
CA LEU A 271 -15.24 -13.25 2.03
C LEU A 271 -15.11 -14.06 0.74
N PRO A 272 -15.63 -13.58 -0.42
CA PRO A 272 -15.28 -14.22 -1.67
C PRO A 272 -13.76 -14.36 -1.61
N HIS A 273 -13.30 -15.59 -1.73
CA HIS A 273 -11.96 -15.85 -2.17
C HIS A 273 -11.92 -15.11 -3.51
N ILE A 274 -11.57 -13.81 -3.49
CA ILE A 274 -11.02 -13.12 -4.65
C ILE A 274 -9.78 -13.93 -4.82
N ASP A 275 -9.96 -14.91 -5.68
CA ASP A 275 -9.19 -16.10 -5.67
C ASP A 275 -7.78 -15.59 -5.88
N GLY A 276 -6.94 -15.75 -4.86
CA GLY A 276 -5.54 -15.39 -4.98
C GLY A 276 -4.95 -16.12 -6.18
N SER A 277 -5.63 -17.19 -6.64
CA SER A 277 -5.46 -17.88 -7.91
C SER A 277 -5.58 -16.97 -9.13
N ASP A 278 -6.39 -15.92 -9.25
CA ASP A 278 -6.40 -15.09 -10.47
C ASP A 278 -5.13 -14.21 -10.57
N HIS A 279 -4.65 -13.69 -9.44
CA HIS A 279 -3.39 -12.97 -9.38
C HIS A 279 -2.16 -13.90 -9.34
N LEU A 280 -2.27 -15.11 -8.75
CA LEU A 280 -1.23 -16.14 -8.78
C LEU A 280 -1.14 -16.82 -10.14
N LEU A 281 -2.26 -17.11 -10.81
CA LEU A 281 -2.34 -17.62 -12.18
C LEU A 281 -1.86 -16.54 -13.13
N GLY A 282 -2.18 -15.26 -12.91
CA GLY A 282 -1.57 -14.16 -13.65
C GLY A 282 -0.05 -14.11 -13.46
N ARG A 283 0.44 -14.20 -12.23
CA ARG A 283 1.88 -14.19 -11.90
C ARG A 283 2.62 -15.47 -12.35
N LEU A 284 1.98 -16.62 -12.26
CA LEU A 284 2.47 -17.92 -12.72
C LEU A 284 2.41 -17.99 -14.24
N ALA A 285 1.38 -17.46 -14.89
CA ALA A 285 1.32 -17.36 -16.35
C ALA A 285 2.42 -16.42 -16.86
N ILE A 286 2.65 -15.29 -16.21
CA ILE A 286 3.79 -14.40 -16.54
C ILE A 286 5.12 -15.13 -16.31
N GLY A 287 5.28 -15.83 -15.18
CA GLY A 287 6.48 -16.62 -14.89
C GLY A 287 6.70 -17.77 -15.88
N VAL A 288 5.64 -18.49 -16.25
CA VAL A 288 5.65 -19.59 -17.23
C VAL A 288 5.92 -19.05 -18.62
N VAL A 289 5.37 -17.91 -19.01
CA VAL A 289 5.66 -17.26 -20.29
C VAL A 289 7.12 -16.80 -20.35
N LEU A 290 7.65 -16.24 -19.26
CA LEU A 290 9.07 -15.85 -19.17
C LEU A 290 10.00 -17.07 -19.18
N CYS A 291 9.66 -18.14 -18.46
CA CYS A 291 10.42 -19.39 -18.44
C CYS A 291 10.34 -20.14 -19.78
N ALA A 292 9.17 -20.17 -20.42
CA ALA A 292 8.99 -20.78 -21.75
C ALA A 292 9.74 -19.99 -22.81
N ALA A 293 9.76 -18.65 -22.73
CA ALA A 293 10.61 -17.82 -23.57
C ALA A 293 12.09 -18.17 -23.34
N ALA A 294 12.57 -18.17 -22.10
CA ALA A 294 13.97 -18.48 -21.78
C ALA A 294 14.39 -19.92 -22.16
N ALA A 295 13.51 -20.90 -21.97
CA ALA A 295 13.74 -22.28 -22.38
C ALA A 295 13.74 -22.41 -23.90
N GLY A 296 12.86 -21.70 -24.60
CA GLY A 296 12.89 -21.55 -26.05
C GLY A 296 14.23 -20.97 -26.54
N TRP A 297 14.74 -19.93 -25.88
CA TRP A 297 16.06 -19.34 -26.14
C TRP A 297 17.20 -20.37 -26.01
N LEU A 298 17.21 -21.18 -24.95
CA LEU A 298 18.28 -22.18 -24.71
C LEU A 298 18.21 -23.36 -25.69
N TRP A 299 17.01 -23.87 -25.96
CA TRP A 299 16.84 -24.99 -26.88
C TRP A 299 17.20 -24.60 -28.32
N PHE A 300 16.81 -23.40 -28.76
CA PHE A 300 17.09 -22.92 -30.12
C PHE A 300 18.56 -22.48 -30.31
N GLY A 301 19.20 -21.94 -29.28
CA GLY A 301 20.64 -21.66 -29.31
C GLY A 301 21.50 -22.93 -29.40
N TRP A 302 21.05 -24.02 -28.75
CA TRP A 302 21.71 -25.31 -28.85
C TRP A 302 21.58 -25.90 -30.25
N THR A 303 20.37 -25.96 -30.83
CA THR A 303 20.17 -26.57 -32.15
C THR A 303 20.93 -25.89 -33.29
N ILE A 304 21.20 -24.59 -33.18
CA ILE A 304 21.98 -23.83 -34.18
C ILE A 304 23.50 -24.02 -34.01
N THR A 305 23.99 -24.19 -32.79
CA THR A 305 25.44 -24.36 -32.53
C THR A 305 25.92 -25.80 -32.71
N SER A 306 25.02 -26.79 -32.65
CA SER A 306 25.31 -28.21 -32.87
C SER A 306 25.04 -28.70 -34.30
N GLY A 307 24.77 -27.81 -35.25
CA GLY A 307 24.71 -28.19 -36.67
C GLY A 307 26.11 -28.62 -37.15
N PRO A 308 26.24 -29.72 -37.92
CA PRO A 308 27.53 -30.20 -38.39
C PRO A 308 28.11 -29.20 -39.38
N TRP A 309 29.12 -28.46 -38.91
CA TRP A 309 30.09 -27.76 -39.77
C TRP A 309 31.23 -28.73 -40.08
#